data_AF-A0A816WVA2-F1
#
_entry.id   AF-A0A816WVA2-F1
#
_cell.length_a   1.000
_cell.length_b   1.000
_cell.length_c   1.000
_cell.angle_alpha   90.00
_cell.angle_beta   90.00
_cell.angle_gamma   90.00
#
_symmetry.space_group_name_H-M   'P 1'
#
loop_
_entity.id
_entity.type
_entity.pdbx_description
1 polymer ?
#
loop_
_entity_poly.entity_id
_entity_poly.type
_entity_poly.pdbx_seq_one_letter_code
_entity_poly.pdbx_strand_id
1 'polypeptide(L)'
;MDEQRYLYVSDHVKGEVRRYKFGENIGTLVAGGNGQGGGLNQLNEPRYLFVDRQQNVYVSEWANQRVMKWNKGATEGIVIAGGQGAGSALTQL
;
A
#
# COMPACT_ATOMS: atom_id res chain seq x y z
N MET A 1 10.67 0.65 9.78
CA MET A 1 11.65 -0.44 9.54
C MET A 1 11.11 -1.69 10.22
N ASP A 2 11.10 -2.84 9.57
CA ASP A 2 10.60 -4.10 10.16
C ASP A 2 11.71 -4.86 10.94
N GLU A 3 11.34 -5.99 11.58
CA GLU A 3 12.26 -6.86 12.33
C GLU A 3 13.39 -7.45 11.45
N GLN A 4 13.20 -7.49 10.13
CA GLN A 4 14.17 -7.98 9.14
C GLN A 4 15.04 -6.85 8.56
N ARG A 5 14.88 -5.63 9.08
CA ARG A 5 15.56 -4.39 8.67
C ARG A 5 15.22 -3.93 7.26
N TYR A 6 13.97 -4.08 6.84
CA TYR A 6 13.44 -3.44 5.64
C TYR A 6 12.83 -2.07 5.96
N LEU A 7 13.19 -1.07 5.16
CA LEU A 7 12.49 0.21 5.07
C LEU A 7 11.42 0.12 4.00
N TYR A 8 10.18 0.49 4.32
CA TYR A 8 9.07 0.57 3.38
C TYR A 8 8.81 2.03 3.05
N VAL A 9 8.73 2.33 1.76
CA VAL A 9 8.56 3.69 1.25
C VAL A 9 7.35 3.70 0.33
N SER A 10 6.41 4.62 0.63
CA SER A 10 5.31 4.94 -0.27
C SER A 10 5.75 6.03 -1.24
N ASP A 11 5.66 5.76 -2.54
CA ASP A 11 5.79 6.78 -3.58
C ASP A 11 4.39 7.16 -4.04
N HIS A 12 3.89 8.28 -3.50
CA HIS A 12 2.52 8.72 -3.74
C HIS A 12 2.28 9.16 -5.18
N VAL A 13 3.31 9.63 -5.89
CA VAL A 13 3.22 10.09 -7.28
C VAL A 13 3.16 8.89 -8.23
N LYS A 14 3.91 7.84 -7.92
CA LYS A 14 3.92 6.62 -8.75
C LYS A 14 2.79 5.65 -8.42
N GLY A 15 2.13 5.80 -7.27
CA GLY A 15 1.13 4.83 -6.82
C GLY A 15 1.76 3.47 -6.51
N GLU A 16 2.91 3.48 -5.83
CA GLU A 16 3.62 2.25 -5.48
C GLU A 16 4.18 2.27 -4.06
N VAL A 17 4.37 1.08 -3.49
CA VAL A 17 5.15 0.89 -2.26
C VAL A 17 6.32 -0.02 -2.57
N ARG A 18 7.52 0.43 -2.17
CA ARG A 18 8.76 -0.36 -2.27
C ARG A 18 9.32 -0.65 -0.91
N ARG A 19 9.98 -1.80 -0.78
CA ARG A 19 10.83 -2.12 0.38
C ARG A 19 12.31 -2.13 -0.01
N TYR A 20 13.14 -1.65 0.89
CA TYR A 20 14.60 -1.59 0.76
C TYR A 20 15.21 -2.30 1.95
N LYS A 21 16.11 -3.25 1.71
CA LYS A 21 16.89 -3.82 2.81
C LYS A 21 17.91 -2.78 3.26
N PHE A 22 18.17 -2.69 4.56
CA PHE A 22 19.21 -1.80 5.07
C PHE A 22 20.55 -2.07 4.37
N GLY A 23 21.13 -1.03 3.76
CA GLY A 23 22.37 -1.10 2.98
C GLY A 23 22.17 -1.38 1.48
N GLU A 24 20.95 -1.64 1.02
CA GLU A 24 20.61 -1.79 -0.40
C GLU A 24 19.98 -0.51 -0.95
N ASN A 25 20.30 -0.18 -2.22
CA ASN A 25 19.76 0.98 -2.94
C ASN A 25 18.73 0.60 -4.01
N ILE A 26 18.46 -0.69 -4.20
CA ILE A 26 17.45 -1.19 -5.14
C ILE A 26 16.23 -1.65 -4.34
N GLY A 27 15.08 -1.03 -4.60
CA GLY A 27 13.84 -1.33 -3.91
C GLY A 27 13.00 -2.40 -4.62
N THR A 28 12.47 -3.35 -3.87
CA THR A 28 11.52 -4.36 -4.37
C THR A 28 10.10 -3.81 -4.29
N LEU A 29 9.33 -3.90 -5.38
CA LEU A 29 7.90 -3.55 -5.41
C LEU A 29 7.11 -4.52 -4.51
N VAL A 30 6.25 -3.99 -3.66
CA VAL A 30 5.41 -4.79 -2.72
C VAL A 30 3.93 -4.43 -2.73
N ALA A 31 3.55 -3.30 -3.34
CA ALA A 31 2.16 -2.93 -3.60
C ALA A 31 2.09 -1.93 -4.76
N GLY A 32 1.00 -1.97 -5.55
CA GLY A 32 0.78 -1.09 -6.69
C GLY A 32 1.72 -1.38 -7.86
N GLY A 33 2.24 -0.33 -8.50
CA GLY A 33 3.23 -0.42 -9.58
C GLY A 33 2.65 -0.58 -11.00
N ASN A 34 1.33 -0.56 -11.15
CA ASN A 34 0.64 -0.55 -12.45
C ASN A 34 0.08 0.83 -12.80
N GLY A 35 0.79 1.87 -12.38
CA GLY A 35 0.34 3.27 -12.46
C GLY A 35 -0.67 3.63 -11.38
N GLN A 36 -0.92 4.93 -11.26
CA GLN A 36 -1.88 5.49 -10.31
C GLN A 36 -3.31 5.17 -10.76
N GLY A 37 -4.15 4.65 -9.85
CA GLY A 37 -5.53 4.32 -10.22
C GLY A 37 -6.34 3.56 -9.16
N GLY A 38 -7.57 3.19 -9.52
CA GLY A 38 -8.55 2.54 -8.64
C GLY A 38 -8.58 1.02 -8.71
N GLY A 39 -7.80 0.39 -9.60
CA GLY A 39 -7.72 -1.06 -9.72
C GLY A 39 -7.17 -1.73 -8.45
N LEU A 40 -7.39 -3.05 -8.32
CA LEU A 40 -6.83 -3.83 -7.20
C LEU A 40 -5.31 -4.01 -7.32
N ASN A 41 -4.76 -3.86 -8.51
CA ASN A 41 -3.32 -3.86 -8.78
C ASN A 41 -2.71 -2.44 -8.83
N GLN A 42 -3.49 -1.40 -8.46
CA GLN A 42 -3.11 0.00 -8.50
C GLN A 42 -3.30 0.65 -7.13
N LEU A 43 -2.61 1.77 -6.90
CA LEU A 43 -2.81 2.64 -5.76
C LEU A 43 -3.03 4.08 -6.23
N ASN A 44 -3.79 4.87 -5.48
CA ASN A 44 -4.05 6.28 -5.77
C ASN A 44 -3.76 7.17 -4.57
N GLU A 45 -2.67 7.95 -4.65
CA GLU A 45 -2.10 8.71 -3.54
C GLU A 45 -1.96 7.91 -2.23
N PRO A 46 -1.17 6.81 -2.22
CA PRO A 46 -0.88 6.09 -0.99
C PRO A 46 -0.05 6.95 -0.02
N ARG A 47 -0.58 7.26 1.17
CA ARG A 47 0.06 8.18 2.14
C ARG A 47 0.69 7.51 3.34
N TYR A 48 0.00 6.55 3.93
CA TYR A 48 0.48 5.85 5.12
C TYR A 48 0.52 4.35 4.88
N LEU A 49 1.46 3.72 5.56
CA LEU A 49 1.66 2.28 5.49
C LEU A 49 1.86 1.68 6.87
N PHE A 50 1.40 0.44 7.01
CA PHE A 50 1.70 -0.43 8.14
C PHE A 50 2.09 -1.81 7.62
N VAL A 51 3.00 -2.50 8.31
CA VAL A 51 3.47 -3.83 7.92
C VAL A 51 3.34 -4.74 9.12
N ASP A 52 2.68 -5.88 8.95
CA ASP A 52 2.52 -6.87 10.02
C ASP A 52 3.69 -7.87 10.06
N ARG A 53 3.68 -8.77 11.06
CA ARG A 53 4.72 -9.81 11.22
C ARG A 53 4.74 -10.85 10.10
N GLN A 54 3.66 -10.97 9.33
CA GLN A 54 3.58 -11.84 8.15
C GLN A 54 4.07 -11.11 6.88
N GLN A 55 4.54 -9.87 7.01
CA GLN A 55 4.94 -8.96 5.92
C GLN A 55 3.80 -8.62 4.97
N ASN A 56 2.56 -8.63 5.46
CA ASN A 56 1.47 -8.02 4.72
C ASN A 56 1.59 -6.50 4.82
N VAL A 57 1.39 -5.81 3.70
CA VAL A 57 1.47 -4.35 3.61
C VAL A 57 0.07 -3.77 3.59
N TYR A 58 -0.21 -2.88 4.52
CA TYR A 58 -1.46 -2.15 4.63
C TYR A 58 -1.20 -0.73 4.14
N VAL A 59 -1.99 -0.25 3.20
CA VAL A 59 -1.78 1.04 2.54
C VAL A 59 -3.08 1.84 2.61
N SER A 60 -3.03 3.04 3.17
CA SER A 60 -4.14 3.99 3.13
C SER A 60 -4.02 4.86 1.87
N GLU A 61 -5.05 4.84 1.04
CA GLU A 61 -5.12 5.63 -0.20
C GLU A 61 -5.98 6.86 0.03
N TRP A 62 -5.38 8.04 -0.13
CA TRP A 62 -6.09 9.29 0.09
C TRP A 62 -7.09 9.58 -1.01
N ALA A 63 -6.74 9.38 -2.28
CA ALA A 63 -7.63 9.71 -3.38
C ALA A 63 -8.76 8.69 -3.57
N ASN A 64 -8.49 7.40 -3.32
CA ASN A 64 -9.50 6.34 -3.43
C ASN A 64 -10.34 6.16 -2.15
N GLN A 65 -10.01 6.87 -1.05
CA GLN A 65 -10.72 6.79 0.24
C GLN A 65 -10.88 5.33 0.71
N ARG A 66 -9.80 4.55 0.64
CA ARG A 66 -9.79 3.13 0.99
C ARG A 66 -8.50 2.71 1.68
N VAL A 67 -8.54 1.61 2.41
CA VAL A 67 -7.35 0.91 2.90
C VAL A 67 -7.25 -0.42 2.16
N MET A 68 -6.09 -0.67 1.57
CA MET A 68 -5.77 -1.93 0.92
C MET A 68 -4.78 -2.74 1.74
N LYS A 69 -5.01 -4.06 1.81
CA LYS A 69 -4.04 -5.04 2.30
C LYS A 69 -3.43 -5.77 1.11
N TRP A 70 -2.11 -5.84 1.08
CA TRP A 70 -1.33 -6.62 0.13
C TRP A 70 -0.63 -7.73 0.89
N ASN A 71 -0.95 -8.99 0.56
CA ASN A 71 -0.22 -10.11 1.14
C ASN A 71 1.21 -10.15 0.59
N LYS A 72 2.16 -10.71 1.36
CA LYS A 72 3.55 -10.84 0.89
C LYS A 72 3.61 -11.55 -0.46
N GLY A 73 4.13 -10.85 -1.48
CA GLY A 73 4.28 -11.38 -2.84
C GLY A 73 3.02 -11.35 -3.71
N ALA A 74 1.93 -10.73 -3.23
CA ALA A 74 0.72 -10.57 -4.02
C ALA A 74 0.93 -9.58 -5.19
N THR A 75 0.25 -9.84 -6.31
CA THR A 75 0.19 -8.95 -7.48
C THR A 75 -0.99 -7.97 -7.43
N GLU A 76 -1.94 -8.21 -6.52
CA GLU A 76 -3.14 -7.41 -6.26
C GLU A 76 -3.40 -7.31 -4.76
N GLY A 77 -4.00 -6.19 -4.35
CA GLY A 77 -4.43 -5.98 -2.98
C GLY A 77 -5.91 -6.33 -2.77
N ILE A 78 -6.31 -6.32 -1.50
CA ILE A 78 -7.66 -6.56 -1.03
C ILE A 78 -8.13 -5.28 -0.33
N VAL A 79 -9.29 -4.76 -0.71
CA VAL A 79 -9.91 -3.65 0.03
C VAL A 79 -10.39 -4.19 1.38
N ILE A 80 -9.89 -3.63 2.47
CA ILE A 80 -10.22 -4.06 3.84
C ILE A 80 -11.00 -3.01 4.64
N ALA A 81 -11.05 -1.77 4.16
CA ALA A 81 -11.88 -0.70 4.70
C ALA A 81 -12.09 0.39 3.63
N GLY A 82 -13.23 1.09 3.68
CA GLY A 82 -13.54 2.20 2.77
C GLY A 82 -13.89 1.79 1.35
N GLY A 83 -13.64 2.69 0.41
CA GLY A 83 -13.86 2.51 -1.04
C GLY A 83 -15.21 3.00 -1.55
N GLN A 84 -16.05 3.60 -0.69
CA GLN A 84 -17.34 4.22 -1.07
C GLN A 84 -17.31 5.75 -0.90
N GLY A 85 -16.14 6.34 -1.10
CA GLY A 85 -15.91 7.78 -0.93
C GLY A 85 -15.73 8.19 0.54
N ALA A 86 -15.62 9.50 0.74
CA ALA A 86 -15.40 10.07 2.06
C ALA A 86 -16.71 10.13 2.89
N GLY A 87 -16.66 9.84 4.18
CA GLY A 87 -17.84 9.95 5.05
C GLY A 87 -17.82 9.09 6.31
N SER A 88 -18.93 9.08 7.05
CA SER A 88 -19.06 8.41 8.35
C SER A 88 -19.75 7.05 8.30
N ALA A 89 -20.14 6.57 7.11
CA ALA A 89 -20.70 5.24 6.95
C ALA A 89 -19.61 4.16 7.15
N LEU A 90 -20.02 2.94 7.53
CA LEU A 90 -19.09 1.81 7.76
C LEU A 90 -18.23 1.44 6.54
N THR A 91 -18.64 1.85 5.34
CA THR A 91 -17.96 1.59 4.06
C THR A 91 -17.23 2.82 3.51
N GLN A 92 -17.22 3.93 4.25
CA GLN A 92 -16.58 5.19 3.90
C GLN A 92 -15.38 5.47 4.84
N LEU A 93 -14.47 6.34 4.41
CA LEU A 93 -13.30 6.77 5.20
C LEU A 93 -13.17 8.28 5.26
#